data_AF-A0A954ZA01-F1
#
_entry.id   AF-A0A954ZA01-F1
#
_cell.length_a   1.000
_cell.length_b   1.000
_cell.length_c   1.000
_cell.angle_alpha   90.00
_cell.angle_beta   90.00
_cell.angle_gamma   90.00
#
_symmetry.space_group_name_H-M   'P 1'
#
loop_
_entity.id
_entity.type
_entity.pdbx_description
1 polymer ?
#
loop_
_entity_poly.entity_id
_entity_poly.type
_entity_poly.pdbx_seq_one_letter_code
_entity_poly.pdbx_strand_id
1 'polypeptide(L)'
;MMNIQKRTKPTRRPFSQERLEQRMMLTAEISGLAISGSHWAASEFSPDTDGWIDVQLQDGSASDRIVKYSGMDRLRLSFTEPVVKGNEPSLLRLLSPEGDVVGEIGGDIAISSDGLSAVWQLSREVEAEFVAAFIASGSFDDADDSQDVVGLTRRLDVLPGDSDLNGVVDLKDFNALKDSFGDAGQLLSSDFTADGKVDLSDFNVLKANFSADVDPGATRDTAFVINSLAAPVSVSNEVGFLLADGERDSGDVYAFTLTQNARIDIAISEVTDSTYFWLYGPDANGDRQFGSDERLYDVLVENGSNGITQELSGGATYYVRVLPRQSNDNSAYQLAFSQKVLPGPVDPGSTRETALLVDIAAGAAYADVVTANVDTDVYAFTLEENARVQINIDGVTEATYFAIYGPDAVANHEFDRSERIGDNLLVNSGSNRIARDISGGGTYYLIVFPYVGGFSTNESNSAYQLTFSLL
;
A
#
# COMPACT_ATOMS: atom_id res chain seq x y z
N MET A 1 50.80 54.05 -14.72
CA MET A 1 49.74 53.34 -15.46
C MET A 1 50.11 51.87 -15.57
N MET A 2 49.58 51.02 -14.68
CA MET A 2 49.18 49.63 -14.96
C MET A 2 48.65 49.04 -13.64
N ASN A 3 47.33 48.93 -13.54
CA ASN A 3 46.62 48.48 -12.35
C ASN A 3 46.39 46.97 -12.51
N ILE A 4 47.11 46.15 -11.73
CA ILE A 4 46.92 44.69 -11.73
C ILE A 4 45.75 44.38 -10.79
N GLN A 5 44.55 44.27 -11.36
CA GLN A 5 43.36 43.80 -10.65
C GLN A 5 43.49 42.29 -10.41
N LYS A 6 43.59 41.91 -9.14
CA LYS A 6 43.47 40.52 -8.66
C LYS A 6 42.09 39.99 -9.06
N ARG A 7 42.04 38.88 -9.80
CA ARG A 7 40.81 38.12 -10.07
C ARG A 7 40.27 37.57 -8.75
N THR A 8 39.15 38.10 -8.27
CA THR A 8 38.31 37.45 -7.26
C THR A 8 37.58 36.28 -7.91
N LYS A 9 37.80 35.06 -7.39
CA LYS A 9 36.98 33.88 -7.72
C LYS A 9 35.51 34.18 -7.40
N PRO A 10 34.54 33.76 -8.22
CA PRO A 10 33.14 33.85 -7.83
C PRO A 10 32.92 32.95 -6.60
N THR A 11 32.41 33.55 -5.53
CA THR A 11 31.85 32.85 -4.38
C THR A 11 30.71 31.96 -4.89
N ARG A 12 30.93 30.65 -4.92
CA ARG A 12 29.81 29.70 -4.93
C ARG A 12 29.02 29.99 -3.66
N ARG A 13 27.78 30.49 -3.81
CA ARG A 13 26.80 30.44 -2.72
C ARG A 13 26.72 28.96 -2.29
N PRO A 14 26.72 28.66 -0.98
CA PRO A 14 26.35 27.32 -0.57
C PRO A 14 24.94 27.07 -1.11
N PHE A 15 24.78 25.97 -1.83
CA PHE A 15 23.46 25.37 -1.96
C PHE A 15 22.98 25.12 -0.53
N SER A 16 21.91 25.78 -0.10
CA SER A 16 21.33 25.53 1.22
C SER A 16 20.91 24.06 1.28
N GLN A 17 21.33 23.35 2.34
CA GLN A 17 20.91 21.98 2.63
C GLN A 17 19.38 21.85 2.66
N GLU A 18 18.64 22.91 2.97
CA GLU A 18 17.17 22.98 2.81
C GLU A 18 16.69 22.64 1.39
N ARG A 19 17.44 22.97 0.34
CA ARG A 19 17.09 22.61 -1.05
C ARG A 19 17.48 21.18 -1.44
N LEU A 20 18.33 20.52 -0.67
CA LEU A 20 18.68 19.11 -0.86
C LEU A 20 17.78 18.19 -0.02
N GLU A 21 17.37 18.64 1.16
CA GLU A 21 16.38 17.98 2.02
C GLU A 21 14.96 18.06 1.44
N GLN A 22 14.61 19.13 0.72
CA GLN A 22 13.37 19.18 -0.09
C GLN A 22 13.46 18.38 -1.41
N ARG A 23 14.64 17.90 -1.82
CA ARG A 23 14.85 17.20 -3.11
C ARG A 23 14.79 15.68 -3.03
N MET A 24 14.47 15.11 -1.87
CA MET A 24 14.31 13.66 -1.67
C MET A 24 12.89 13.24 -1.25
N MET A 25 11.90 14.14 -1.33
CA MET A 25 10.49 13.79 -1.14
C MET A 25 9.64 14.52 -2.18
N LEU A 26 8.72 13.76 -2.80
CA LEU A 26 7.76 14.11 -3.84
C LEU A 26 8.33 14.32 -5.25
N THR A 27 8.42 13.22 -6.01
CA THR A 27 8.02 13.29 -7.41
C THR A 27 6.51 13.51 -7.44
N ALA A 28 6.06 14.57 -8.09
CA ALA A 28 4.64 14.78 -8.34
C ALA A 28 4.09 13.60 -9.17
N GLU A 29 3.11 12.89 -8.63
CA GLU A 29 2.54 11.65 -9.15
C GLU A 29 1.01 11.74 -9.21
N ILE A 30 0.40 10.92 -10.06
CA ILE A 30 -1.05 10.72 -10.03
C ILE A 30 -1.35 9.86 -8.79
N SER A 31 -2.03 10.44 -7.81
CA SER A 31 -2.38 9.82 -6.54
C SER A 31 -3.74 9.13 -6.55
N GLY A 32 -4.56 9.38 -7.57
CA GLY A 32 -5.91 8.83 -7.67
C GLY A 32 -6.49 8.95 -9.06
N LEU A 33 -7.33 7.98 -9.44
CA LEU A 33 -8.19 8.02 -10.62
C LEU A 33 -9.62 7.83 -10.13
N ALA A 34 -10.50 8.71 -10.56
CA ALA A 34 -11.92 8.54 -10.35
C ALA A 34 -12.69 8.70 -11.66
N ILE A 35 -13.79 7.99 -11.79
CA ILE A 35 -14.68 8.05 -12.96
C ILE A 35 -16.07 8.50 -12.53
N SER A 36 -16.83 9.01 -13.49
CA SER A 36 -18.22 9.35 -13.29
C SER A 36 -18.97 9.28 -14.64
N GLY A 37 -20.26 9.01 -14.57
CA GLY A 37 -21.21 9.14 -15.67
C GLY A 37 -22.29 10.12 -15.22
N SER A 38 -22.78 11.01 -16.07
CA SER A 38 -23.95 11.84 -15.74
C SER A 38 -25.23 11.03 -15.55
N HIS A 39 -25.18 9.77 -15.98
CA HIS A 39 -26.18 8.74 -15.74
C HIS A 39 -25.80 7.79 -14.61
N TRP A 40 -24.60 7.92 -14.03
CA TRP A 40 -24.13 7.15 -12.88
C TRP A 40 -24.46 7.91 -11.60
N ALA A 41 -25.29 7.34 -10.73
CA ALA A 41 -25.63 7.92 -9.46
C ALA A 41 -24.52 7.71 -8.41
N ALA A 42 -24.36 8.67 -7.51
CA ALA A 42 -23.32 8.70 -6.48
C ALA A 42 -23.43 7.61 -5.36
N SER A 43 -23.96 6.43 -5.66
CA SER A 43 -24.02 5.27 -4.74
C SER A 43 -23.82 3.93 -5.43
N GLU A 44 -23.66 3.95 -6.75
CA GLU A 44 -23.28 2.77 -7.53
C GLU A 44 -21.87 2.29 -7.10
N PHE A 45 -21.23 3.12 -6.27
CA PHE A 45 -19.91 3.04 -5.68
C PHE A 45 -19.98 3.69 -4.29
N SER A 46 -18.87 3.76 -3.56
CA SER A 46 -18.75 4.65 -2.40
C SER A 46 -18.07 5.95 -2.84
N PRO A 47 -18.75 6.80 -3.64
CA PRO A 47 -18.09 7.98 -4.14
C PRO A 47 -17.86 8.96 -3.02
N ASP A 48 -16.90 9.84 -3.25
CA ASP A 48 -16.74 10.99 -2.38
C ASP A 48 -17.97 11.90 -2.41
N THR A 49 -17.94 12.92 -1.54
CA THR A 49 -19.02 13.90 -1.40
C THR A 49 -19.38 14.65 -2.69
N ASP A 50 -18.59 14.53 -3.75
CA ASP A 50 -18.76 15.22 -5.03
C ASP A 50 -19.25 14.29 -6.18
N GLY A 51 -19.52 13.01 -5.89
CA GLY A 51 -20.12 12.05 -6.83
C GLY A 51 -19.12 11.36 -7.77
N TRP A 52 -17.87 11.22 -7.32
CA TRP A 52 -16.78 10.56 -8.04
C TRP A 52 -16.47 9.18 -7.50
N ILE A 53 -16.30 8.22 -8.40
CA ILE A 53 -16.01 6.82 -8.07
C ILE A 53 -14.52 6.62 -8.12
N ASP A 54 -13.87 6.41 -6.98
CA ASP A 54 -12.45 6.07 -6.98
C ASP A 54 -12.27 4.67 -7.58
N VAL A 55 -11.56 4.61 -8.70
CA VAL A 55 -11.25 3.35 -9.37
C VAL A 55 -9.95 2.82 -8.79
N GLN A 56 -9.97 1.53 -8.43
CA GLN A 56 -8.77 0.85 -7.98
C GLN A 56 -7.69 0.89 -9.07
N LEU A 57 -6.51 1.37 -8.67
CA LEU A 57 -5.37 1.60 -9.53
C LEU A 57 -4.45 0.37 -9.47
N GLN A 58 -4.49 -0.52 -10.46
CA GLN A 58 -3.49 -1.58 -10.61
C GLN A 58 -2.38 -1.16 -11.59
N ASP A 59 -1.13 -1.53 -11.29
CA ASP A 59 -0.01 -1.34 -12.21
C ASP A 59 -0.05 -2.41 -13.31
N GLY A 60 0.43 -2.06 -14.50
CA GLY A 60 0.10 -2.81 -15.71
C GLY A 60 0.65 -4.24 -15.76
N SER A 61 -0.24 -5.24 -15.88
CA SER A 61 -0.05 -6.33 -16.85
C SER A 61 -1.41 -6.83 -17.36
N ALA A 62 -1.46 -7.13 -18.66
CA ALA A 62 -2.67 -7.50 -19.37
C ALA A 62 -3.05 -8.97 -19.16
N SER A 63 -4.31 -9.23 -18.83
CA SER A 63 -5.01 -10.46 -19.20
C SER A 63 -6.51 -10.18 -19.40
N ASP A 64 -6.98 -10.61 -20.57
CA ASP A 64 -8.34 -10.44 -21.13
C ASP A 64 -9.42 -10.86 -20.12
N ARG A 65 -10.15 -9.90 -19.51
CA ARG A 65 -11.54 -10.13 -19.05
C ARG A 65 -12.33 -8.82 -19.05
N ILE A 66 -13.31 -8.80 -19.95
CA ILE A 66 -14.22 -7.70 -20.29
C ILE A 66 -15.11 -7.33 -19.09
N VAL A 67 -14.96 -6.13 -18.55
CA VAL A 67 -16.03 -5.42 -17.86
C VAL A 67 -16.50 -4.27 -18.75
N LYS A 68 -17.75 -4.35 -19.21
CA LYS A 68 -18.36 -3.27 -19.99
C LYS A 68 -18.89 -2.19 -19.05
N TYR A 69 -18.16 -1.09 -18.92
CA TYR A 69 -18.76 0.16 -18.44
C TYR A 69 -19.47 0.84 -19.61
N SER A 70 -20.78 0.62 -19.74
CA SER A 70 -21.61 1.48 -20.58
C SER A 70 -21.96 2.75 -19.82
N GLY A 71 -21.76 3.93 -20.41
CA GLY A 71 -22.26 5.20 -19.84
C GLY A 71 -21.25 6.14 -19.18
N MET A 72 -19.94 5.84 -19.22
CA MET A 72 -18.90 6.73 -18.66
C MET A 72 -18.87 8.05 -19.43
N ASP A 73 -18.92 9.18 -18.75
CA ASP A 73 -18.84 10.49 -19.42
C ASP A 73 -17.94 11.53 -18.75
N ARG A 74 -17.35 11.21 -17.59
CA ARG A 74 -16.43 12.07 -16.84
C ARG A 74 -15.31 11.26 -16.20
N LEU A 75 -14.14 11.90 -16.08
CA LEU A 75 -12.96 11.30 -15.46
C LEU A 75 -12.21 12.36 -14.64
N ARG A 76 -11.74 12.00 -13.46
CA ARG A 76 -10.96 12.85 -12.56
C ARG A 76 -9.64 12.18 -12.24
N LEU A 77 -8.56 12.94 -12.31
CA LEU A 77 -7.28 12.57 -11.73
C LEU A 77 -7.01 13.41 -10.49
N SER A 78 -6.42 12.78 -9.49
CA SER A 78 -5.86 13.42 -8.29
C SER A 78 -4.34 13.39 -8.37
N PHE A 79 -3.69 14.45 -7.88
CA PHE A 79 -2.24 14.60 -7.92
C PHE A 79 -1.67 14.73 -6.50
N THR A 80 -0.44 14.27 -6.29
CA THR A 80 0.29 14.49 -5.02
C THR A 80 0.76 15.94 -4.86
N GLU A 81 0.83 16.71 -5.95
CA GLU A 81 1.21 18.13 -5.98
C GLU A 81 0.35 18.95 -6.95
N PRO A 82 0.18 20.27 -6.72
CA PRO A 82 -0.58 21.16 -7.59
C PRO A 82 -0.07 21.21 -9.04
N VAL A 83 -0.97 21.01 -9.99
CA VAL A 83 -0.76 21.25 -11.42
C VAL A 83 -0.96 22.73 -11.75
N VAL A 84 -0.04 23.32 -12.51
CA VAL A 84 -0.06 24.73 -12.89
C VAL A 84 -1.06 24.95 -14.03
N LYS A 85 -2.05 25.82 -13.81
CA LYS A 85 -3.15 26.21 -14.72
C LYS A 85 -2.76 26.75 -16.12
N GLY A 86 -1.48 26.77 -16.46
CA GLY A 86 -0.94 27.16 -17.77
C GLY A 86 -0.29 26.01 -18.55
N ASN A 87 -0.05 24.87 -17.89
CA ASN A 87 0.55 23.65 -18.43
C ASN A 87 -0.43 22.50 -18.13
N GLU A 88 -1.51 22.48 -18.89
CA GLU A 88 -2.55 21.46 -18.77
C GLU A 88 -1.99 20.07 -19.10
N PRO A 89 -2.42 18.98 -18.42
CA PRO A 89 -2.04 17.62 -18.79
C PRO A 89 -2.42 17.37 -20.25
N SER A 90 -1.42 17.01 -21.06
CA SER A 90 -1.54 17.21 -22.50
C SER A 90 -2.45 16.22 -23.21
N LEU A 91 -2.70 15.02 -22.67
CA LEU A 91 -3.66 14.05 -23.22
C LEU A 91 -4.11 13.02 -22.18
N LEU A 92 -5.42 12.76 -22.10
CA LEU A 92 -5.97 11.54 -21.51
C LEU A 92 -6.59 10.69 -22.63
N ARG A 93 -6.25 9.40 -22.66
CA ARG A 93 -6.66 8.44 -23.68
C ARG A 93 -7.38 7.29 -23.00
N LEU A 94 -8.46 6.84 -23.62
CA LEU A 94 -9.08 5.57 -23.29
C LEU A 94 -8.55 4.54 -24.27
N LEU A 95 -8.05 3.42 -23.75
CA LEU A 95 -7.48 2.36 -24.58
C LEU A 95 -8.37 1.10 -24.53
N SER A 96 -8.45 0.40 -25.66
CA SER A 96 -8.93 -0.97 -25.70
C SER A 96 -7.94 -1.92 -25.03
N PRO A 97 -8.34 -3.17 -24.75
CA PRO A 97 -7.42 -4.24 -24.36
C PRO A 97 -6.18 -4.39 -25.23
N GLU A 98 -6.27 -4.10 -26.52
CA GLU A 98 -5.15 -4.19 -27.47
C GLU A 98 -4.23 -2.94 -27.45
N GLY A 99 -4.53 -1.95 -26.59
CA GLY A 99 -3.80 -0.69 -26.51
C GLY A 99 -4.19 0.33 -27.58
N ASP A 100 -5.26 0.06 -28.34
CA ASP A 100 -5.77 0.98 -29.36
C ASP A 100 -6.55 2.11 -28.69
N VAL A 101 -6.40 3.34 -29.19
CA VAL A 101 -7.15 4.49 -28.68
C VAL A 101 -8.62 4.37 -29.10
N VAL A 102 -9.50 4.04 -28.16
CA VAL A 102 -10.96 3.93 -28.38
C VAL A 102 -11.71 5.25 -28.16
N GLY A 103 -11.05 6.21 -27.51
CA GLY A 103 -11.51 7.59 -27.39
C GLY A 103 -10.35 8.56 -27.16
N GLU A 104 -10.38 9.69 -27.89
CA GLU A 104 -9.61 10.89 -27.54
C GLU A 104 -10.50 11.79 -26.67
N ILE A 105 -9.98 12.21 -25.52
CA ILE A 105 -10.71 13.10 -24.63
C ILE A 105 -10.49 14.53 -25.09
N GLY A 106 -11.31 14.93 -26.07
CA GLY A 106 -11.47 16.33 -26.47
C GLY A 106 -12.59 16.98 -25.67
N GLY A 107 -12.26 17.63 -24.57
CA GLY A 107 -13.20 18.35 -23.71
C GLY A 107 -12.50 19.40 -22.86
N ASP A 108 -13.25 20.40 -22.38
CA ASP A 108 -12.74 21.41 -21.44
C ASP A 108 -12.17 20.73 -20.19
N ILE A 109 -10.87 20.93 -19.93
CA ILE A 109 -10.21 20.45 -18.72
C ILE A 109 -10.52 21.45 -17.60
N ALA A 110 -11.11 20.96 -16.51
CA ALA A 110 -11.31 21.76 -15.32
C ALA A 110 -10.30 21.34 -14.25
N ILE A 111 -9.23 22.12 -14.09
CA ILE A 111 -8.31 22.00 -12.96
C ILE A 111 -8.92 22.69 -11.73
N SER A 112 -8.88 22.02 -10.58
CA SER A 112 -9.29 22.59 -9.30
C SER A 112 -8.46 23.82 -8.93
N SER A 113 -9.00 24.70 -8.09
CA SER A 113 -8.32 25.96 -7.73
C SER A 113 -7.01 25.77 -6.94
N ASP A 114 -6.84 24.60 -6.32
CA ASP A 114 -5.63 24.17 -5.62
C ASP A 114 -4.66 23.39 -6.53
N GLY A 115 -5.02 23.12 -7.78
CA GLY A 115 -4.21 22.34 -8.73
C GLY A 115 -4.15 20.84 -8.44
N LEU A 116 -4.78 20.34 -7.38
CA LEU A 116 -4.63 18.94 -6.93
C LEU A 116 -5.53 17.95 -7.65
N SER A 117 -6.44 18.42 -8.50
CA SER A 117 -7.27 17.56 -9.32
C SER A 117 -7.57 18.17 -10.69
N ALA A 118 -7.73 17.31 -11.68
CA ALA A 118 -8.16 17.69 -13.02
C ALA A 118 -9.33 16.80 -13.46
N VAL A 119 -10.35 17.43 -14.03
CA VAL A 119 -11.58 16.79 -14.48
C VAL A 119 -11.73 16.93 -15.98
N TRP A 120 -12.00 15.80 -16.65
CA TRP A 120 -12.32 15.71 -18.06
C TRP A 120 -13.77 15.29 -18.26
N GLN A 121 -14.47 15.98 -19.16
CA GLN A 121 -15.75 15.53 -19.71
C GLN A 121 -15.48 14.81 -21.04
N LEU A 122 -15.96 13.58 -21.17
CA LEU A 122 -15.90 12.81 -22.40
C LEU A 122 -16.94 13.35 -23.39
N SER A 123 -16.56 13.47 -24.66
CA SER A 123 -17.42 14.00 -25.72
C SER A 123 -18.61 13.09 -26.09
N ARG A 124 -18.58 11.84 -25.61
CA ARG A 124 -19.61 10.80 -25.74
C ARG A 124 -19.35 9.73 -24.68
N GLU A 125 -20.34 8.88 -24.43
CA GLU A 125 -20.14 7.67 -23.63
C GLU A 125 -19.18 6.70 -24.33
N VAL A 126 -18.25 6.09 -23.56
CA VAL A 126 -17.19 5.22 -24.11
C VAL A 126 -17.07 3.94 -23.29
N GLU A 127 -16.89 2.81 -23.98
CA GLU A 127 -16.47 1.53 -23.39
C GLU A 127 -14.93 1.46 -23.40
N ALA A 128 -14.30 1.30 -22.24
CA ALA A 128 -12.84 1.22 -22.11
C ALA A 128 -12.44 0.28 -20.97
N GLU A 129 -11.33 -0.43 -21.15
CA GLU A 129 -10.74 -1.32 -20.12
C GLU A 129 -9.54 -0.67 -19.44
N PHE A 130 -8.88 0.26 -20.15
CA PHE A 130 -7.72 0.98 -19.66
C PHE A 130 -7.87 2.50 -19.79
N VAL A 131 -7.41 3.21 -18.77
CA VAL A 131 -7.21 4.66 -18.79
C VAL A 131 -5.73 4.94 -18.92
N ALA A 132 -5.34 5.69 -19.95
CA ALA A 132 -3.98 6.18 -20.11
C ALA A 132 -3.90 7.71 -19.98
N ALA A 133 -3.17 8.20 -18.98
CA ALA A 133 -2.97 9.63 -18.74
C ALA A 133 -1.52 10.04 -19.04
N PHE A 134 -1.34 11.09 -19.83
CA PHE A 134 -0.03 11.65 -20.16
C PHE A 134 0.10 13.07 -19.61
N ILE A 135 0.99 13.23 -18.64
CA ILE A 135 1.32 14.55 -18.08
C ILE A 135 2.49 15.13 -18.88
N ALA A 136 2.32 16.35 -19.39
CA ALA A 136 3.40 17.03 -20.10
C ALA A 136 4.47 17.51 -19.12
N SER A 137 5.72 17.53 -19.56
CA SER A 137 6.83 18.13 -18.81
C SER A 137 6.49 19.56 -18.39
N GLY A 138 6.70 19.89 -17.11
CA GLY A 138 6.42 21.21 -16.54
C GLY A 138 4.98 21.45 -16.07
N SER A 139 4.13 20.41 -15.99
CA SER A 139 2.75 20.55 -15.51
C SER A 139 2.64 20.82 -13.99
N PHE A 140 3.66 20.53 -13.18
CA PHE A 140 3.65 20.73 -11.72
C PHE A 140 4.40 22.00 -11.29
N ASP A 141 4.02 22.59 -10.14
CA ASP A 141 4.59 23.84 -9.60
C ASP A 141 5.94 23.64 -8.88
N ASP A 142 6.77 22.69 -9.34
CA ASP A 142 8.17 22.61 -8.92
C ASP A 142 9.06 23.33 -9.94
N ALA A 143 9.94 24.19 -9.45
CA ALA A 143 10.70 25.17 -10.21
C ALA A 143 11.89 24.56 -10.99
N ASP A 144 11.84 23.28 -11.34
CA ASP A 144 12.83 22.62 -12.20
C ASP A 144 12.11 21.88 -13.33
N ASP A 145 12.33 22.37 -14.56
CA ASP A 145 11.80 21.88 -15.84
C ASP A 145 12.37 20.48 -16.16
N SER A 146 12.01 19.47 -15.36
CA SER A 146 12.37 18.08 -15.59
C SER A 146 11.50 17.51 -16.71
N GLN A 147 12.17 16.96 -17.72
CA GLN A 147 11.66 16.63 -19.05
C GLN A 147 10.93 15.28 -19.14
N ASP A 148 10.30 14.79 -18.06
CA ASP A 148 9.68 13.47 -18.08
C ASP A 148 8.18 13.55 -18.34
N VAL A 149 7.75 12.93 -19.45
CA VAL A 149 6.34 12.61 -19.69
C VAL A 149 6.01 11.41 -18.81
N VAL A 150 5.30 11.63 -17.71
CA VAL A 150 4.74 10.53 -16.91
C VAL A 150 3.52 10.01 -17.68
N GLY A 151 3.68 8.83 -18.29
CA GLY A 151 2.60 8.06 -18.88
C GLY A 151 2.08 7.04 -17.88
N LEU A 152 0.83 7.18 -17.46
CA LEU A 152 0.12 6.27 -16.56
C LEU A 152 -0.84 5.42 -17.38
N THR A 153 -0.84 4.09 -17.28
CA THR A 153 -1.88 3.20 -17.84
C THR A 153 -2.49 2.37 -16.71
N ARG A 154 -3.82 2.32 -16.55
CA ARG A 154 -4.54 1.71 -15.38
C ARG A 154 -5.82 0.97 -15.79
N ARG A 155 -6.17 -0.14 -15.10
CA ARG A 155 -7.37 -1.01 -15.30
C ARG A 155 -8.58 -0.55 -14.46
N LEU A 156 -9.81 -0.92 -14.85
CA LEU A 156 -11.08 -0.59 -14.15
C LEU A 156 -11.83 -1.87 -13.68
N ASP A 157 -11.82 -2.26 -12.39
CA ASP A 157 -12.42 -3.52 -11.90
C ASP A 157 -13.74 -3.33 -11.11
N VAL A 158 -14.91 -3.57 -11.74
CA VAL A 158 -16.25 -3.52 -11.12
C VAL A 158 -17.13 -4.58 -11.77
N LEU A 159 -17.75 -5.49 -11.00
CA LEU A 159 -18.61 -6.52 -11.57
C LEU A 159 -20.08 -6.10 -11.59
N PRO A 160 -20.79 -6.16 -12.74
CA PRO A 160 -22.22 -5.93 -12.77
C PRO A 160 -22.98 -6.94 -11.89
N GLY A 161 -23.76 -6.46 -10.92
CA GLY A 161 -24.50 -7.31 -9.99
C GLY A 161 -23.81 -7.55 -8.64
N ASP A 162 -22.57 -7.09 -8.48
CA ASP A 162 -21.82 -7.08 -7.21
C ASP A 162 -22.21 -5.81 -6.43
N SER A 163 -23.06 -5.96 -5.43
CA SER A 163 -23.68 -4.88 -4.65
C SER A 163 -22.78 -4.37 -3.54
N ASP A 164 -21.90 -5.22 -3.00
CA ASP A 164 -20.97 -4.87 -1.93
C ASP A 164 -19.52 -4.61 -2.42
N LEU A 165 -19.28 -4.76 -3.73
CA LEU A 165 -18.02 -4.49 -4.43
C LEU A 165 -16.87 -5.35 -3.89
N ASN A 166 -17.19 -6.57 -3.45
CA ASN A 166 -16.18 -7.51 -2.95
C ASN A 166 -15.45 -8.25 -4.08
N GLY A 167 -15.81 -7.99 -5.34
CA GLY A 167 -15.25 -8.63 -6.52
C GLY A 167 -15.91 -9.96 -6.85
N VAL A 168 -17.07 -10.30 -6.27
CA VAL A 168 -17.84 -11.52 -6.51
C VAL A 168 -19.32 -11.21 -6.49
N VAL A 169 -20.08 -11.75 -7.44
CA VAL A 169 -21.54 -11.68 -7.47
C VAL A 169 -22.12 -12.94 -6.81
N ASP A 170 -22.62 -12.84 -5.58
CA ASP A 170 -23.10 -13.97 -4.79
C ASP A 170 -24.45 -13.73 -4.06
N LEU A 171 -24.75 -14.59 -3.08
CA LEU A 171 -25.99 -14.54 -2.32
C LEU A 171 -26.11 -13.29 -1.43
N LYS A 172 -25.00 -12.68 -1.01
CA LYS A 172 -24.98 -11.41 -0.26
C LYS A 172 -25.50 -10.27 -1.14
N ASP A 173 -25.08 -10.21 -2.40
CA ASP A 173 -25.60 -9.22 -3.35
C ASP A 173 -27.07 -9.42 -3.62
N PHE A 174 -27.51 -10.68 -3.69
CA PHE A 174 -28.93 -10.98 -3.82
C PHE A 174 -29.71 -10.53 -2.58
N ASN A 175 -29.17 -10.71 -1.38
CA ASN A 175 -29.82 -10.25 -0.16
C ASN A 175 -29.86 -8.72 -0.11
N ALA A 176 -28.79 -8.03 -0.51
CA ALA A 176 -28.76 -6.57 -0.64
C ALA A 176 -29.84 -6.06 -1.61
N LEU A 177 -29.95 -6.70 -2.79
CA LEU A 177 -30.99 -6.39 -3.77
C LEU A 177 -32.38 -6.65 -3.24
N LYS A 178 -32.58 -7.77 -2.58
CA LYS A 178 -33.87 -8.13 -2.00
C LYS A 178 -34.28 -7.15 -0.92
N ASP A 179 -33.36 -6.74 -0.06
CA ASP A 179 -33.64 -5.83 1.05
C ASP A 179 -33.98 -4.42 0.56
N SER A 180 -33.47 -4.05 -0.63
CA SER A 180 -33.74 -2.77 -1.30
C SER A 180 -34.84 -2.86 -2.38
N PHE A 181 -35.49 -4.01 -2.54
CA PHE A 181 -36.40 -4.25 -3.68
C PHE A 181 -37.66 -3.37 -3.63
N GLY A 182 -37.90 -2.63 -4.71
CA GLY A 182 -38.98 -1.66 -4.83
C GLY A 182 -38.62 -0.26 -4.32
N ASP A 183 -37.40 -0.06 -3.83
CA ASP A 183 -36.89 1.26 -3.55
C ASP A 183 -36.72 2.05 -4.85
N ALA A 184 -36.93 3.37 -4.75
CA ALA A 184 -36.81 4.29 -5.85
C ALA A 184 -36.18 5.58 -5.33
N GLY A 185 -35.24 6.11 -6.11
CA GLY A 185 -34.45 7.25 -5.69
C GLY A 185 -33.14 7.30 -6.44
N GLN A 186 -32.41 8.38 -6.21
CA GLN A 186 -30.99 8.33 -6.45
C GLN A 186 -30.40 7.50 -5.32
N LEU A 187 -29.34 6.78 -5.63
CA LEU A 187 -28.45 6.19 -4.64
C LEU A 187 -28.82 4.78 -4.08
N LEU A 188 -29.15 3.81 -4.95
CA LEU A 188 -29.48 2.44 -4.52
C LEU A 188 -28.35 1.46 -4.87
N SER A 189 -27.74 0.83 -3.86
CA SER A 189 -26.61 -0.12 -4.01
C SER A 189 -26.95 -1.38 -4.82
N SER A 190 -28.22 -1.60 -5.12
CA SER A 190 -28.72 -2.76 -5.86
C SER A 190 -29.53 -2.40 -7.11
N ASP A 191 -29.42 -1.15 -7.56
CA ASP A 191 -29.89 -0.67 -8.87
C ASP A 191 -28.74 -0.83 -9.87
N PHE A 192 -28.56 -2.05 -10.37
CA PHE A 192 -27.47 -2.41 -11.28
C PHE A 192 -27.69 -1.91 -12.71
N THR A 193 -28.89 -1.44 -13.03
CA THR A 193 -29.23 -0.83 -14.32
C THR A 193 -29.09 0.69 -14.34
N ALA A 194 -28.85 1.30 -13.17
CA ALA A 194 -28.72 2.73 -12.96
C ALA A 194 -29.96 3.52 -13.44
N ASP A 195 -31.16 2.94 -13.33
CA ASP A 195 -32.39 3.54 -13.83
C ASP A 195 -33.19 4.33 -12.76
N GLY A 196 -32.67 4.35 -11.53
CA GLY A 196 -33.20 5.02 -10.35
C GLY A 196 -34.21 4.19 -9.56
N LYS A 197 -34.28 2.88 -9.80
CA LYS A 197 -35.17 1.94 -9.12
C LYS A 197 -34.46 0.61 -8.89
N VAL A 198 -34.74 -0.04 -7.77
CA VAL A 198 -34.36 -1.44 -7.57
C VAL A 198 -35.56 -2.30 -7.92
N ASP A 199 -35.54 -2.93 -9.10
CA ASP A 199 -36.62 -3.77 -9.57
C ASP A 199 -36.16 -5.08 -10.22
N LEU A 200 -37.05 -5.68 -11.02
CA LEU A 200 -36.79 -6.95 -11.67
C LEU A 200 -35.66 -6.84 -12.71
N SER A 201 -35.40 -5.65 -13.23
CA SER A 201 -34.34 -5.37 -14.21
C SER A 201 -32.96 -5.57 -13.57
N ASP A 202 -32.77 -5.07 -12.34
CA ASP A 202 -31.54 -5.25 -11.57
C ASP A 202 -31.36 -6.71 -11.16
N PHE A 203 -32.45 -7.36 -10.76
CA PHE A 203 -32.40 -8.80 -10.48
C PHE A 203 -31.94 -9.59 -11.71
N ASN A 204 -32.32 -9.18 -12.92
CA ASN A 204 -31.83 -9.83 -14.14
C ASN A 204 -30.34 -9.58 -14.40
N VAL A 205 -29.81 -8.40 -14.04
CA VAL A 205 -28.36 -8.12 -14.11
C VAL A 205 -27.60 -8.99 -13.11
N LEU A 206 -28.00 -9.01 -11.84
CA LEU A 206 -27.39 -9.86 -10.82
C LEU A 206 -27.45 -11.33 -11.20
N LYS A 207 -28.62 -11.79 -11.65
CA LYS A 207 -28.81 -13.19 -12.08
C LYS A 207 -27.93 -13.55 -13.28
N ALA A 208 -27.77 -12.63 -14.23
CA ALA A 208 -26.94 -12.87 -15.42
C ALA A 208 -25.46 -12.99 -15.08
N ASN A 209 -25.02 -12.36 -13.98
CA ASN A 209 -23.64 -12.35 -13.53
C ASN A 209 -23.45 -13.17 -12.24
N PHE A 210 -24.45 -13.94 -11.79
CA PHE A 210 -24.35 -14.69 -10.54
C PHE A 210 -23.21 -15.70 -10.61
N SER A 211 -22.35 -15.72 -9.59
CA SER A 211 -21.08 -16.45 -9.54
C SER A 211 -19.99 -15.92 -10.48
N ALA A 212 -20.14 -14.71 -11.02
CA ALA A 212 -19.01 -14.00 -11.63
C ALA A 212 -18.10 -13.43 -10.54
N ASP A 213 -16.80 -13.48 -10.78
CA ASP A 213 -15.76 -13.02 -9.87
C ASP A 213 -14.61 -12.33 -10.64
N VAL A 214 -13.95 -11.39 -9.97
CA VAL A 214 -12.72 -10.75 -10.45
C VAL A 214 -11.59 -11.69 -10.08
N ASP A 215 -10.85 -12.14 -11.09
CA ASP A 215 -9.60 -12.87 -10.90
C ASP A 215 -8.56 -11.90 -10.28
N PRO A 216 -8.07 -12.15 -9.05
CA PRO A 216 -7.07 -11.31 -8.39
C PRO A 216 -5.70 -11.30 -9.05
N GLY A 217 -5.46 -12.18 -10.02
CA GLY A 217 -4.22 -12.30 -10.79
C GLY A 217 -3.01 -12.75 -9.96
N ALA A 218 -1.96 -13.17 -10.66
CA ALA A 218 -0.85 -13.90 -10.03
C ALA A 218 0.37 -13.05 -9.63
N THR A 219 0.32 -11.73 -9.84
CA THR A 219 1.46 -10.81 -9.70
C THR A 219 1.17 -9.63 -8.78
N ARG A 220 2.23 -8.92 -8.32
CA ARG A 220 2.08 -7.69 -7.54
C ARG A 220 1.32 -6.60 -8.29
N ASP A 221 1.58 -6.49 -9.59
CA ASP A 221 0.99 -5.46 -10.47
C ASP A 221 -0.53 -5.69 -10.66
N THR A 222 -0.94 -6.96 -10.73
CA THR A 222 -2.36 -7.36 -10.89
C THR A 222 -3.11 -7.57 -9.58
N ALA A 223 -2.49 -7.32 -8.43
CA ALA A 223 -3.03 -7.70 -7.13
C ALA A 223 -4.37 -7.04 -6.82
N PHE A 224 -5.38 -7.82 -6.42
CA PHE A 224 -6.66 -7.29 -5.95
C PHE A 224 -6.48 -6.50 -4.65
N VAL A 225 -6.84 -5.21 -4.66
CA VAL A 225 -6.61 -4.31 -3.52
C VAL A 225 -7.77 -4.39 -2.51
N ILE A 226 -7.44 -4.71 -1.26
CA ILE A 226 -8.35 -4.64 -0.13
C ILE A 226 -8.35 -3.20 0.40
N ASN A 227 -9.35 -2.43 -0.01
CA ASN A 227 -9.41 -0.96 0.13
C ASN A 227 -9.50 -0.45 1.56
N SER A 228 -10.13 -1.22 2.45
CA SER A 228 -10.31 -0.82 3.83
C SER A 228 -10.43 -2.03 4.74
N LEU A 229 -9.62 -2.03 5.80
CA LEU A 229 -9.70 -2.99 6.89
C LEU A 229 -10.34 -2.36 8.15
N ALA A 230 -11.12 -1.29 8.00
CA ALA A 230 -11.84 -0.68 9.13
C ALA A 230 -12.89 -1.62 9.75
N ALA A 231 -13.38 -2.57 8.97
CA ALA A 231 -14.22 -3.68 9.39
C ALA A 231 -13.67 -4.99 8.77
N PRO A 232 -14.07 -6.17 9.28
CA PRO A 232 -13.69 -7.43 8.64
C PRO A 232 -14.18 -7.49 7.19
N VAL A 233 -13.30 -7.89 6.27
CA VAL A 233 -13.59 -8.06 4.84
C VAL A 233 -13.52 -9.55 4.53
N SER A 234 -14.38 -10.03 3.63
CA SER A 234 -14.30 -11.40 3.11
C SER A 234 -14.42 -11.41 1.61
N VAL A 235 -13.57 -12.19 0.95
CA VAL A 235 -13.54 -12.40 -0.50
C VAL A 235 -13.54 -13.90 -0.77
N SER A 236 -14.25 -14.32 -1.81
CA SER A 236 -14.28 -15.71 -2.27
C SER A 236 -13.64 -15.78 -3.64
N ASN A 237 -12.88 -16.82 -3.93
CA ASN A 237 -12.30 -16.99 -5.26
C ASN A 237 -11.92 -18.45 -5.53
N GLU A 238 -11.39 -18.69 -6.73
CA GLU A 238 -10.99 -20.00 -7.20
C GLU A 238 -9.61 -19.94 -7.84
N VAL A 239 -8.66 -20.71 -7.30
CA VAL A 239 -7.31 -20.77 -7.84
C VAL A 239 -7.08 -22.04 -8.67
N GLY A 240 -6.31 -21.94 -9.75
CA GLY A 240 -5.91 -23.08 -10.57
C GLY A 240 -6.90 -23.44 -11.69
N PHE A 241 -7.97 -22.68 -11.89
CA PHE A 241 -8.93 -22.98 -12.95
C PHE A 241 -8.47 -22.44 -14.31
N LEU A 242 -9.12 -22.89 -15.38
CA LEU A 242 -8.84 -22.34 -16.71
C LEU A 242 -9.53 -20.98 -16.84
N LEU A 243 -8.74 -19.96 -17.15
CA LEU A 243 -9.22 -18.61 -17.40
C LEU A 243 -9.84 -18.50 -18.80
N ALA A 244 -10.45 -17.34 -19.08
CA ALA A 244 -11.22 -17.13 -20.31
C ALA A 244 -10.32 -17.05 -21.56
N ASP A 245 -9.07 -16.64 -21.37
CA ASP A 245 -8.00 -16.62 -22.38
C ASP A 245 -7.43 -18.02 -22.68
N GLY A 246 -7.83 -19.04 -21.90
CA GLY A 246 -7.36 -20.41 -22.04
C GLY A 246 -6.03 -20.68 -21.33
N GLU A 247 -5.48 -19.71 -20.61
CA GLU A 247 -4.39 -19.94 -19.67
C GLU A 247 -4.95 -20.45 -18.34
N ARG A 248 -4.11 -21.13 -17.57
CA ARG A 248 -4.50 -21.62 -16.25
C ARG A 248 -4.14 -20.56 -15.23
N ASP A 249 -5.09 -20.24 -14.37
CA ASP A 249 -4.79 -19.41 -13.23
C ASP A 249 -3.67 -20.06 -12.39
N SER A 250 -2.64 -19.26 -12.14
CA SER A 250 -1.39 -19.68 -11.51
C SER A 250 -1.27 -19.18 -10.07
N GLY A 251 -2.22 -18.37 -9.62
CA GLY A 251 -2.27 -17.84 -8.28
C GLY A 251 -3.05 -16.54 -8.24
N ASP A 252 -3.55 -16.24 -7.05
CA ASP A 252 -4.29 -15.03 -6.74
C ASP A 252 -3.47 -14.20 -5.75
N VAL A 253 -3.41 -12.90 -6.01
CA VAL A 253 -2.67 -11.95 -5.18
C VAL A 253 -3.64 -10.89 -4.67
N TYR A 254 -3.61 -10.67 -3.36
CA TYR A 254 -4.36 -9.62 -2.70
C TYR A 254 -3.40 -8.65 -2.04
N ALA A 255 -3.60 -7.35 -2.21
CA ALA A 255 -2.81 -6.31 -1.56
C ALA A 255 -3.63 -5.61 -0.47
N PHE A 256 -3.02 -5.27 0.66
CA PHE A 256 -3.65 -4.42 1.69
C PHE A 256 -2.62 -3.47 2.29
N THR A 257 -3.05 -2.26 2.64
CA THR A 257 -2.18 -1.24 3.24
C THR A 257 -2.51 -1.04 4.71
N LEU A 258 -1.49 -1.03 5.56
CA LEU A 258 -1.61 -0.65 6.97
C LEU A 258 -1.13 0.78 7.15
N THR A 259 -1.97 1.65 7.71
CA THR A 259 -1.60 3.05 8.00
C THR A 259 -0.99 3.23 9.39
N GLN A 260 -1.15 2.24 10.26
CA GLN A 260 -0.62 2.17 11.61
C GLN A 260 -0.25 0.72 11.91
N ASN A 261 0.63 0.52 12.88
CA ASN A 261 0.96 -0.81 13.38
C ASN A 261 -0.32 -1.55 13.77
N ALA A 262 -0.45 -2.80 13.33
CA ALA A 262 -1.66 -3.57 13.55
C ALA A 262 -1.34 -5.04 13.71
N ARG A 263 -2.16 -5.71 14.53
CA ARG A 263 -2.27 -7.16 14.49
C ARG A 263 -3.26 -7.50 13.39
N ILE A 264 -2.79 -8.10 12.30
CA ILE A 264 -3.60 -8.62 11.21
C ILE A 264 -3.97 -10.09 11.49
N ASP A 265 -5.22 -10.44 11.26
CA ASP A 265 -5.71 -11.81 11.21
C ASP A 265 -6.30 -12.05 9.80
N ILE A 266 -5.69 -12.96 9.06
CA ILE A 266 -6.11 -13.36 7.71
C ILE A 266 -6.44 -14.85 7.73
N ALA A 267 -7.72 -15.19 7.65
CA ALA A 267 -8.16 -16.57 7.58
C ALA A 267 -8.36 -17.00 6.13
N ILE A 268 -7.96 -18.23 5.81
CA ILE A 268 -8.37 -18.92 4.58
C ILE A 268 -9.27 -20.09 4.95
N SER A 269 -10.37 -20.27 4.24
CA SER A 269 -11.36 -21.32 4.51
C SER A 269 -11.95 -21.86 3.22
N GLU A 270 -12.73 -22.93 3.34
CA GLU A 270 -13.38 -23.62 2.21
C GLU A 270 -12.41 -24.11 1.13
N VAL A 271 -11.14 -24.25 1.46
CA VAL A 271 -10.09 -24.75 0.56
C VAL A 271 -10.47 -26.15 0.09
N THR A 272 -10.71 -26.34 -1.21
CA THR A 272 -11.17 -27.62 -1.75
C THR A 272 -10.03 -28.56 -2.14
N ASP A 273 -8.84 -28.04 -2.43
CA ASP A 273 -7.64 -28.81 -2.78
C ASP A 273 -6.34 -28.18 -2.23
N SER A 274 -5.21 -28.85 -2.40
CA SER A 274 -3.91 -28.42 -1.89
C SER A 274 -3.51 -27.02 -2.39
N THR A 275 -3.46 -26.06 -1.48
CA THR A 275 -3.28 -24.64 -1.80
C THR A 275 -2.21 -24.01 -0.91
N TYR A 276 -1.25 -23.31 -1.51
CA TYR A 276 -0.31 -22.47 -0.78
C TYR A 276 -0.99 -21.17 -0.37
N PHE A 277 -0.80 -20.77 0.89
CA PHE A 277 -1.35 -19.55 1.46
C PHE A 277 -0.23 -18.77 2.16
N TRP A 278 0.26 -17.72 1.52
CA TRP A 278 1.48 -17.01 1.89
C TRP A 278 1.21 -15.53 2.14
N LEU A 279 1.99 -14.93 3.04
CA LEU A 279 2.01 -13.49 3.30
C LEU A 279 3.40 -12.95 2.98
N TYR A 280 3.42 -11.82 2.29
CA TYR A 280 4.61 -11.09 1.89
C TYR A 280 4.56 -9.64 2.39
N GLY A 281 5.74 -9.10 2.67
CA GLY A 281 5.95 -7.68 2.90
C GLY A 281 5.94 -6.85 1.60
N PRO A 282 6.28 -5.56 1.70
CA PRO A 282 6.50 -4.68 0.56
C PRO A 282 7.56 -5.23 -0.41
N ASP A 283 7.59 -4.66 -1.62
CA ASP A 283 8.66 -4.92 -2.60
C ASP A 283 9.90 -4.12 -2.18
N ALA A 284 10.72 -4.71 -1.30
CA ALA A 284 11.85 -4.02 -0.70
C ALA A 284 13.02 -3.84 -1.68
N ASN A 285 13.11 -4.71 -2.69
CA ASN A 285 14.19 -4.70 -3.67
C ASN A 285 13.80 -3.98 -4.99
N GLY A 286 12.51 -3.69 -5.18
CA GLY A 286 11.97 -2.94 -6.32
C GLY A 286 11.90 -3.74 -7.62
N ASP A 287 12.02 -5.07 -7.55
CA ASP A 287 12.03 -5.96 -8.72
C ASP A 287 10.63 -6.43 -9.14
N ARG A 288 9.61 -6.08 -8.36
CA ARG A 288 8.19 -6.41 -8.54
C ARG A 288 7.87 -7.90 -8.50
N GLN A 289 8.77 -8.72 -7.99
CA GLN A 289 8.59 -10.16 -7.85
C GLN A 289 8.26 -10.53 -6.40
N PHE A 290 7.80 -11.76 -6.19
CA PHE A 290 7.63 -12.32 -4.85
C PHE A 290 8.87 -13.12 -4.47
N GLY A 291 9.81 -12.45 -3.82
CA GLY A 291 11.08 -13.02 -3.37
C GLY A 291 10.95 -13.81 -2.07
N SER A 292 11.82 -14.80 -1.85
CA SER A 292 11.83 -15.55 -0.58
C SER A 292 12.24 -14.69 0.63
N ASP A 293 12.94 -13.60 0.35
CA ASP A 293 13.38 -12.55 1.27
C ASP A 293 12.24 -11.61 1.71
N GLU A 294 11.10 -11.61 1.01
CA GLU A 294 9.96 -10.76 1.37
C GLU A 294 8.83 -11.57 2.01
N ARG A 295 9.02 -12.89 2.15
CA ARG A 295 7.99 -13.82 2.60
C ARG A 295 7.96 -13.89 4.12
N LEU A 296 6.92 -13.29 4.70
CA LEU A 296 6.72 -13.19 6.15
C LEU A 296 6.08 -14.44 6.75
N TYR A 297 5.20 -15.11 6.00
CA TYR A 297 4.55 -16.32 6.44
C TYR A 297 4.24 -17.22 5.25
N ASP A 298 4.38 -18.52 5.42
CA ASP A 298 4.04 -19.49 4.39
C ASP A 298 3.45 -20.76 4.98
N VAL A 299 2.34 -21.23 4.40
CA VAL A 299 1.75 -22.51 4.76
C VAL A 299 1.12 -23.20 3.56
N LEU A 300 1.09 -24.53 3.61
CA LEU A 300 0.29 -25.35 2.71
C LEU A 300 -1.01 -25.72 3.43
N VAL A 301 -2.14 -25.46 2.80
CA VAL A 301 -3.47 -25.84 3.28
C VAL A 301 -3.97 -27.02 2.46
N GLU A 302 -4.11 -28.19 3.10
CA GLU A 302 -4.64 -29.40 2.47
C GLU A 302 -6.09 -29.59 2.90
N ASN A 303 -7.04 -29.15 2.06
CA ASN A 303 -8.50 -29.25 2.25
C ASN A 303 -9.00 -28.77 3.64
N GLY A 304 -9.61 -27.58 3.68
CA GLY A 304 -10.17 -27.03 4.92
C GLY A 304 -9.86 -25.55 5.13
N SER A 305 -9.21 -25.23 6.25
CA SER A 305 -9.00 -23.85 6.67
C SER A 305 -7.68 -23.66 7.40
N ASN A 306 -7.14 -22.46 7.34
CA ASN A 306 -5.96 -22.03 8.08
C ASN A 306 -6.03 -20.52 8.37
N GLY A 307 -5.08 -19.98 9.11
CA GLY A 307 -5.04 -18.55 9.40
C GLY A 307 -3.63 -18.04 9.65
N ILE A 308 -3.42 -16.79 9.25
CA ILE A 308 -2.23 -16.00 9.50
C ILE A 308 -2.60 -14.97 10.56
N THR A 309 -1.86 -14.97 11.66
CA THR A 309 -1.91 -13.90 12.65
C THR A 309 -0.51 -13.32 12.71
N GLN A 310 -0.37 -12.03 12.41
CA GLN A 310 0.91 -11.33 12.46
C GLN A 310 0.73 -9.94 13.06
N GLU A 311 1.72 -9.46 13.81
CA GLU A 311 1.84 -8.05 14.17
C GLU A 311 2.73 -7.41 13.12
N LEU A 312 2.20 -6.44 12.38
CA LEU A 312 2.89 -5.81 11.25
C LEU A 312 3.01 -4.30 11.49
N SER A 313 4.09 -3.72 10.96
CA SER A 313 4.33 -2.28 11.00
C SER A 313 3.37 -1.53 10.06
N GLY A 314 3.09 -0.28 10.41
CA GLY A 314 2.29 0.63 9.59
C GLY A 314 3.11 1.29 8.48
N GLY A 315 2.44 2.04 7.62
CA GLY A 315 3.08 2.79 6.52
C GLY A 315 3.45 1.94 5.29
N ALA A 316 3.04 0.67 5.26
CA ALA A 316 3.47 -0.31 4.27
C ALA A 316 2.30 -1.04 3.61
N THR A 317 2.54 -1.53 2.38
CA THR A 317 1.62 -2.41 1.63
C THR A 317 2.10 -3.85 1.71
N TYR A 318 1.22 -4.75 2.10
CA TYR A 318 1.46 -6.18 2.25
C TYR A 318 0.66 -6.96 1.22
N TYR A 319 1.11 -8.19 0.93
CA TYR A 319 0.52 -9.03 -0.10
C TYR A 319 0.22 -10.42 0.43
N VAL A 320 -1.00 -10.89 0.21
CA VAL A 320 -1.40 -12.29 0.39
C VAL A 320 -1.36 -12.97 -0.95
N ARG A 321 -0.76 -14.15 -1.00
CA ARG A 321 -0.73 -14.97 -2.21
C ARG A 321 -1.36 -16.33 -1.95
N VAL A 322 -2.32 -16.68 -2.78
CA VAL A 322 -2.98 -17.99 -2.80
C VAL A 322 -2.56 -18.68 -4.10
N LEU A 323 -1.94 -19.87 -4.02
CA LEU A 323 -1.46 -20.57 -5.22
C LEU A 323 -1.85 -22.04 -5.20
N PRO A 324 -2.10 -22.65 -6.36
CA PRO A 324 -2.30 -24.09 -6.41
C PRO A 324 -0.95 -24.78 -6.10
N ARG A 325 -0.97 -25.87 -5.33
CA ARG A 325 0.26 -26.60 -5.00
C ARG A 325 0.92 -27.20 -6.23
N GLN A 326 0.12 -27.71 -7.17
CA GLN A 326 0.56 -28.24 -8.45
C GLN A 326 -0.18 -27.55 -9.59
N SER A 327 0.38 -27.60 -10.79
CA SER A 327 -0.18 -26.96 -12.00
C SER A 327 -1.50 -27.56 -12.49
N ASN A 328 -2.08 -28.53 -11.78
CA ASN A 328 -3.36 -29.16 -12.08
C ASN A 328 -4.28 -29.25 -10.84
N ASP A 329 -3.87 -28.69 -9.70
CA ASP A 329 -4.70 -28.60 -8.48
C ASP A 329 -5.64 -27.40 -8.60
N ASN A 330 -6.94 -27.63 -8.45
CA ASN A 330 -7.97 -26.58 -8.55
C ASN A 330 -8.61 -26.40 -7.18
N SER A 331 -8.62 -25.19 -6.64
CA SER A 331 -9.12 -24.97 -5.30
C SER A 331 -9.98 -23.72 -5.20
N ALA A 332 -11.24 -23.89 -4.80
CA ALA A 332 -12.04 -22.78 -4.30
C ALA A 332 -11.58 -22.44 -2.88
N TYR A 333 -11.71 -21.17 -2.48
CA TYR A 333 -11.42 -20.72 -1.13
C TYR A 333 -12.17 -19.43 -0.79
N GLN A 334 -12.22 -19.12 0.50
CA GLN A 334 -12.63 -17.82 1.03
C GLN A 334 -11.51 -17.26 1.89
N LEU A 335 -11.16 -15.99 1.68
CA LEU A 335 -10.30 -15.23 2.57
C LEU A 335 -11.15 -14.31 3.45
N ALA A 336 -10.77 -14.20 4.72
CA ALA A 336 -11.33 -13.22 5.63
C ALA A 336 -10.21 -12.41 6.30
N PHE A 337 -10.22 -11.11 6.07
CA PHE A 337 -9.26 -10.16 6.62
C PHE A 337 -9.87 -9.43 7.79
N SER A 338 -9.13 -9.29 8.89
CA SER A 338 -9.47 -8.39 9.98
C SER A 338 -8.21 -7.85 10.61
N GLN A 339 -8.28 -6.62 11.12
CA GLN A 339 -7.16 -6.01 11.81
C GLN A 339 -7.57 -5.51 13.19
N LYS A 340 -6.58 -5.43 14.06
CA LYS A 340 -6.65 -4.68 15.31
C LYS A 340 -5.47 -3.73 15.36
N VAL A 341 -5.75 -2.44 15.20
CA VAL A 341 -4.76 -1.37 15.34
C VAL A 341 -4.10 -1.46 16.73
N LEU A 342 -2.78 -1.41 16.73
CA LEU A 342 -1.95 -1.45 17.94
C LEU A 342 -1.56 -0.02 18.34
N PRO A 343 -1.59 0.29 19.65
CA PRO A 343 -1.13 1.59 20.14
C PRO A 343 0.41 1.66 20.13
N GLY A 344 0.97 2.67 19.50
CA GLY A 344 2.43 2.93 19.44
C GLY A 344 2.71 4.33 18.88
N PRO A 345 3.89 4.94 19.12
CA PRO A 345 4.26 6.21 18.51
C PRO A 345 4.41 6.07 16.99
N VAL A 346 4.69 7.20 16.35
CA VAL A 346 5.22 7.27 14.98
C VAL A 346 6.47 6.38 14.89
N ASP A 347 6.58 5.60 13.81
CA ASP A 347 7.76 4.83 13.41
C ASP A 347 9.08 5.49 13.89
N PRO A 348 9.94 4.79 14.66
CA PRO A 348 11.16 5.36 15.21
C PRO A 348 12.22 5.63 14.14
N GLY A 349 11.97 5.19 12.90
CA GLY A 349 12.83 5.28 11.75
C GLY A 349 13.95 4.23 11.79
N SER A 350 14.52 3.95 10.63
CA SER A 350 15.47 2.83 10.47
C SER A 350 16.94 3.23 10.34
N THR A 351 17.25 4.52 10.42
CA THR A 351 18.61 5.07 10.24
C THR A 351 19.02 5.96 11.40
N ARG A 352 20.31 6.36 11.45
CA ARG A 352 20.79 7.34 12.45
C ARG A 352 20.10 8.69 12.29
N GLU A 353 19.77 9.06 11.06
CA GLU A 353 19.20 10.36 10.68
C GLU A 353 17.71 10.44 11.02
N THR A 354 17.00 9.33 10.84
CA THR A 354 15.56 9.22 11.10
C THR A 354 15.23 8.79 12.51
N ALA A 355 16.24 8.45 13.32
CA ALA A 355 16.08 7.90 14.65
C ALA A 355 15.23 8.79 15.56
N LEU A 356 14.26 8.19 16.24
CA LEU A 356 13.43 8.88 17.22
C LEU A 356 14.26 9.29 18.43
N LEU A 357 14.37 10.61 18.66
CA LEU A 357 15.04 11.15 19.82
C LEU A 357 14.19 10.93 21.08
N VAL A 358 14.69 10.10 22.00
CA VAL A 358 14.06 9.82 23.29
C VAL A 358 14.63 10.70 24.39
N ASP A 359 13.75 11.25 25.22
CA ASP A 359 14.15 11.87 26.48
C ASP A 359 14.37 10.77 27.52
N ILE A 360 15.63 10.40 27.72
CA ILE A 360 16.05 9.37 28.67
C ILE A 360 15.76 9.72 30.13
N ALA A 361 15.58 11.01 30.45
CA ALA A 361 15.27 11.46 31.81
C ALA A 361 13.77 11.45 32.10
N ALA A 362 12.93 11.54 31.06
CA ALA A 362 11.48 11.56 31.23
C ALA A 362 10.89 10.20 31.65
N GLY A 363 11.59 9.08 31.37
CA GLY A 363 11.09 7.73 31.67
C GLY A 363 9.83 7.36 30.88
N ALA A 364 9.63 7.99 29.71
CA ALA A 364 8.51 7.69 28.83
C ALA A 364 8.59 6.26 28.27
N ALA A 365 7.42 5.68 28.01
CA ALA A 365 7.30 4.38 27.37
C ALA A 365 7.13 4.55 25.86
N TYR A 366 7.89 3.78 25.08
CA TYR A 366 7.85 3.77 23.62
C TYR A 366 7.47 2.35 23.18
N ALA A 367 6.43 2.18 22.38
CA ALA A 367 5.94 0.85 22.01
C ALA A 367 5.80 0.74 20.50
N ASP A 368 6.39 -0.26 19.89
CA ASP A 368 6.40 -0.39 18.43
C ASP A 368 6.29 -1.83 17.97
N VAL A 369 6.23 -2.03 16.65
CA VAL A 369 6.27 -3.32 15.99
C VAL A 369 7.41 -3.34 14.99
N VAL A 370 8.35 -4.26 15.17
CA VAL A 370 9.36 -4.52 14.15
C VAL A 370 8.91 -5.70 13.27
N THR A 371 8.90 -5.48 11.96
CA THR A 371 8.50 -6.48 10.96
C THR A 371 9.71 -6.96 10.16
N ALA A 372 9.85 -8.27 10.03
CA ALA A 372 10.94 -8.90 9.30
C ALA A 372 11.10 -8.36 7.88
N ASN A 373 12.33 -7.97 7.53
CA ASN A 373 12.73 -7.42 6.23
C ASN A 373 11.93 -6.21 5.73
N VAL A 374 11.05 -5.66 6.56
CA VAL A 374 10.29 -4.44 6.28
C VAL A 374 10.81 -3.29 7.12
N ASP A 375 11.12 -3.58 8.39
CA ASP A 375 11.32 -2.54 9.38
C ASP A 375 12.52 -2.83 10.30
N THR A 376 13.12 -1.76 10.79
CA THR A 376 14.13 -1.75 11.83
C THR A 376 13.95 -0.45 12.59
N ASP A 377 13.85 -0.53 13.91
CA ASP A 377 13.59 0.64 14.72
C ASP A 377 14.86 1.19 15.33
N VAL A 378 15.04 2.50 15.24
CA VAL A 378 16.20 3.19 15.78
C VAL A 378 15.76 4.30 16.73
N TYR A 379 16.15 4.17 17.99
CA TYR A 379 15.95 5.21 19.00
C TYR A 379 17.27 5.90 19.31
N ALA A 380 17.30 7.23 19.33
CA ALA A 380 18.46 8.02 19.72
C ALA A 380 18.30 8.60 21.12
N PHE A 381 19.33 8.57 21.95
CA PHE A 381 19.37 9.29 23.23
C PHE A 381 20.73 9.96 23.42
N THR A 382 20.75 11.07 24.17
CA THR A 382 21.98 11.83 24.42
C THR A 382 22.40 11.72 25.87
N LEU A 383 23.70 11.53 26.10
CA LEU A 383 24.33 11.60 27.42
C LEU A 383 25.23 12.83 27.49
N GLU A 384 25.20 13.55 28.62
CA GLU A 384 26.10 14.68 28.84
C GLU A 384 27.47 14.24 29.39
N GLU A 385 27.48 13.15 30.17
CA GLU A 385 28.64 12.60 30.84
C GLU A 385 28.52 11.08 31.02
N ASN A 386 29.49 10.48 31.71
CA ASN A 386 29.46 9.07 32.04
C ASN A 386 28.19 8.74 32.84
N ALA A 387 27.38 7.80 32.35
CA ALA A 387 26.13 7.44 32.99
C ALA A 387 25.88 5.94 32.93
N ARG A 388 25.13 5.43 33.90
CA ARG A 388 24.59 4.07 33.85
C ARG A 388 23.22 4.12 33.18
N VAL A 389 23.14 3.61 31.97
CA VAL A 389 21.90 3.54 31.19
C VAL A 389 21.19 2.22 31.47
N GLN A 390 19.90 2.30 31.78
CA GLN A 390 19.00 1.15 31.83
C GLN A 390 17.88 1.32 30.79
N ILE A 391 17.65 0.24 30.04
CA ILE A 391 16.54 0.12 29.10
C ILE A 391 15.74 -1.11 29.52
N ASN A 392 14.52 -0.92 30.01
CA ASN A 392 13.61 -2.03 30.23
C ASN A 392 12.89 -2.33 28.92
N ILE A 393 12.78 -3.62 28.62
CA ILE A 393 12.16 -4.16 27.42
C ILE A 393 10.99 -5.00 27.92
N ASP A 394 9.77 -4.68 27.49
CA ASP A 394 8.55 -5.35 27.91
C ASP A 394 7.70 -5.69 26.69
N GLY A 395 6.76 -6.63 26.84
CA GLY A 395 5.76 -6.90 25.82
C GLY A 395 6.28 -7.52 24.52
N VAL A 396 7.50 -8.05 24.51
CA VAL A 396 8.08 -8.72 23.33
C VAL A 396 7.22 -9.94 22.96
N THR A 397 6.66 -9.96 21.75
CA THR A 397 5.77 -11.05 21.32
C THR A 397 6.51 -12.17 20.61
N GLU A 398 7.56 -11.85 19.85
CA GLU A 398 8.42 -12.82 19.17
C GLU A 398 9.93 -12.50 19.30
N ALA A 399 10.77 -13.40 18.79
CA ALA A 399 12.21 -13.28 18.94
C ALA A 399 12.75 -12.00 18.31
N THR A 400 13.38 -11.15 19.12
CA THR A 400 13.80 -9.79 18.73
C THR A 400 15.18 -9.48 19.28
N TYR A 401 16.02 -8.84 18.48
CA TYR A 401 17.33 -8.36 18.90
C TYR A 401 17.29 -6.89 19.30
N PHE A 402 18.02 -6.59 20.37
CA PHE A 402 18.24 -5.24 20.87
C PHE A 402 19.75 -4.98 20.97
N ALA A 403 20.23 -3.90 20.36
CA ALA A 403 21.64 -3.57 20.36
C ALA A 403 21.86 -2.07 20.59
N ILE A 404 22.84 -1.72 21.42
CA ILE A 404 23.22 -0.33 21.65
C ILE A 404 24.45 -0.01 20.82
N TYR A 405 24.44 1.13 20.14
CA TYR A 405 25.55 1.68 19.38
C TYR A 405 25.94 3.06 19.91
N GLY A 406 27.24 3.34 19.83
CA GLY A 406 27.80 4.65 20.13
C GLY A 406 27.59 5.68 19.01
N PRO A 407 28.20 6.88 19.19
CA PRO A 407 28.29 7.88 18.14
C PRO A 407 28.91 7.31 16.86
N ASP A 408 28.51 7.85 15.70
CA ASP A 408 29.11 7.52 14.41
C ASP A 408 30.57 8.00 14.39
N ALA A 409 31.48 7.07 14.62
CA ALA A 409 32.90 7.32 14.78
C ALA A 409 33.61 7.42 13.43
N VAL A 410 33.05 6.79 12.39
CA VAL A 410 33.64 6.73 11.05
C VAL A 410 32.94 7.64 10.03
N ALA A 411 31.86 8.33 10.45
CA ALA A 411 31.08 9.27 9.66
C ALA A 411 30.53 8.69 8.35
N ASN A 412 30.16 7.41 8.37
CA ASN A 412 29.53 6.72 7.24
C ASN A 412 28.01 6.60 7.39
N HIS A 413 27.44 7.09 8.50
CA HIS A 413 26.03 7.02 8.82
C HIS A 413 25.49 5.58 8.99
N GLU A 414 26.37 4.58 9.11
CA GLU A 414 26.00 3.18 9.32
C GLU A 414 26.17 2.77 10.78
N PHE A 415 25.63 1.61 11.14
CA PHE A 415 25.78 1.02 12.47
C PHE A 415 26.91 -0.01 12.48
N ASP A 416 28.13 0.47 12.65
CA ASP A 416 29.31 -0.38 12.58
C ASP A 416 29.51 -1.26 13.81
N ARG A 417 29.99 -2.50 13.58
CA ARG A 417 30.29 -3.43 14.68
C ARG A 417 31.30 -2.87 15.69
N SER A 418 32.18 -1.97 15.28
CA SER A 418 33.14 -1.30 16.18
C SER A 418 32.49 -0.30 17.13
N GLU A 419 31.30 0.17 16.83
CA GLU A 419 30.56 1.17 17.61
C GLU A 419 29.57 0.51 18.57
N ARG A 420 29.35 -0.80 18.43
CA ARG A 420 28.43 -1.56 19.26
C ARG A 420 28.91 -1.65 20.72
N ILE A 421 28.02 -1.29 21.63
CA ILE A 421 28.25 -1.30 23.07
C ILE A 421 27.73 -2.62 23.66
N GLY A 422 28.66 -3.57 23.80
CA GLY A 422 28.37 -4.91 24.30
C GLY A 422 27.80 -5.85 23.24
N ASP A 423 27.22 -6.95 23.70
CA ASP A 423 26.59 -7.96 22.84
C ASP A 423 25.12 -7.61 22.59
N ASN A 424 24.60 -8.05 21.43
CA ASN A 424 23.18 -8.01 21.13
C ASN A 424 22.42 -8.83 22.18
N LEU A 425 21.30 -8.28 22.67
CA LEU A 425 20.37 -9.00 23.52
C LEU A 425 19.27 -9.62 22.66
N LEU A 426 19.16 -10.95 22.65
CA LEU A 426 18.00 -11.65 22.09
C LEU A 426 16.93 -11.80 23.18
N VAL A 427 15.72 -11.33 22.90
CA VAL A 427 14.54 -11.58 23.74
C VAL A 427 13.56 -12.41 22.92
N ASN A 428 13.29 -13.65 23.35
CA ASN A 428 12.39 -14.55 22.61
C ASN A 428 10.91 -14.17 22.76
N SER A 429 10.51 -13.77 23.97
CA SER A 429 9.19 -13.21 24.30
C SER A 429 9.19 -12.69 25.74
N GLY A 430 8.22 -11.84 26.08
CA GLY A 430 8.03 -11.29 27.41
C GLY A 430 8.89 -10.05 27.69
N SER A 431 9.60 -10.07 28.82
CA SER A 431 10.33 -8.90 29.32
C SER A 431 11.81 -9.19 29.57
N ASN A 432 12.65 -8.19 29.37
CA ASN A 432 14.07 -8.23 29.69
C ASN A 432 14.60 -6.81 30.00
N ARG A 433 15.90 -6.66 30.21
CA ARG A 433 16.53 -5.35 30.37
C ARG A 433 17.96 -5.32 29.87
N ILE A 434 18.37 -4.16 29.35
CA ILE A 434 19.77 -3.81 29.13
C ILE A 434 20.19 -2.83 30.23
N ALA A 435 21.32 -3.11 30.87
CA ALA A 435 21.96 -2.18 31.82
C ALA A 435 23.45 -2.10 31.50
N ARG A 436 23.94 -0.89 31.22
CA ARG A 436 25.32 -0.63 30.78
C ARG A 436 25.85 0.65 31.39
N ASP A 437 27.10 0.62 31.86
CA ASP A 437 27.85 1.82 32.18
C ASP A 437 28.45 2.36 30.87
N ILE A 438 28.00 3.52 30.43
CA ILE A 438 28.42 4.17 29.18
C ILE A 438 29.31 5.36 29.52
N SER A 439 30.46 5.46 28.85
CA SER A 439 31.45 6.52 29.08
C SER A 439 31.45 7.52 27.94
N GLY A 440 31.60 8.80 28.29
CA GLY A 440 31.60 9.93 27.36
C GLY A 440 30.22 10.54 27.19
N GLY A 441 30.21 11.84 26.88
CA GLY A 441 29.02 12.51 26.38
C GLY A 441 28.89 12.31 24.86
N GLY A 442 27.66 12.27 24.36
CA GLY A 442 27.36 12.06 22.95
C GLY A 442 25.97 11.48 22.71
N THR A 443 25.65 11.26 21.44
CA THR A 443 24.40 10.61 21.01
C THR A 443 24.64 9.13 20.79
N TYR A 444 23.79 8.32 21.39
CA TYR A 444 23.80 6.86 21.38
C TYR A 444 22.49 6.35 20.79
N TYR A 445 22.51 5.13 20.28
CA TYR A 445 21.40 4.56 19.54
C TYR A 445 21.05 3.18 20.10
N LEU A 446 19.76 2.92 20.29
CA LEU A 446 19.22 1.58 20.45
C LEU A 446 18.61 1.17 19.12
N ILE A 447 19.06 0.05 18.58
CA ILE A 447 18.46 -0.58 17.41
C ILE A 447 17.66 -1.79 17.87
N VAL A 448 16.42 -1.87 17.40
CA VAL A 448 15.54 -3.03 17.53
C VAL A 448 15.35 -3.64 16.15
N PHE A 449 15.68 -4.91 16.00
CA PHE A 449 15.55 -5.59 14.71
C PHE A 449 15.09 -7.04 14.90
N PRO A 450 14.37 -7.60 13.93
CA PRO A 450 13.74 -8.90 14.08
C PRO A 450 14.79 -10.02 14.10
N TYR A 451 14.46 -11.14 14.76
CA TYR A 451 15.30 -12.33 14.70
C TYR A 451 15.11 -13.03 13.34
N VAL A 452 16.21 -13.19 12.60
CA VAL A 452 16.24 -13.99 11.37
C VAL A 452 16.96 -15.30 11.65
N GLY A 453 16.20 -16.39 11.75
CA GLY A 453 16.74 -17.72 11.99
C GLY A 453 17.45 -18.27 10.76
N GLY A 454 18.71 -18.70 10.90
CA GLY A 454 19.39 -19.42 9.84
C GLY A 454 18.62 -20.71 9.49
N PHE A 455 18.13 -20.80 8.26
CA PHE A 455 17.48 -21.96 7.62
C PHE A 455 15.95 -22.15 7.78
N SER A 456 15.19 -21.23 8.38
CA SER A 456 13.71 -21.32 8.39
C SER A 456 13.06 -19.98 8.06
N THR A 457 11.95 -20.02 7.33
CA THR A 457 11.05 -18.90 6.96
C THR A 457 10.33 -18.26 8.16
N ASN A 458 10.73 -18.59 9.39
CA ASN A 458 10.20 -18.00 10.60
C ASN A 458 11.00 -16.75 10.93
N GLU A 459 10.82 -15.73 10.12
CA GLU A 459 11.25 -14.40 10.51
C GLU A 459 10.25 -13.84 11.52
N SER A 460 10.76 -13.29 12.60
CA SER A 460 9.91 -12.88 13.72
C SER A 460 9.39 -11.47 13.53
N ASN A 461 8.07 -11.29 13.57
CA ASN A 461 7.46 -9.98 13.67
C ASN A 461 7.04 -9.77 15.12
N SER A 462 7.44 -8.65 15.73
CA SER A 462 7.37 -8.52 17.18
C SER A 462 6.98 -7.13 17.62
N ALA A 463 5.89 -7.03 18.37
CA ALA A 463 5.61 -5.87 19.20
C ALA A 463 6.53 -5.84 20.42
N TYR A 464 6.85 -4.64 20.89
CA TYR A 464 7.61 -4.45 22.12
C TYR A 464 7.28 -3.10 22.76
N GLN A 465 7.73 -2.91 24.00
CA GLN A 465 7.69 -1.65 24.73
C GLN A 465 9.04 -1.40 25.43
N LEU A 466 9.52 -0.16 25.34
CA LEU A 466 10.78 0.29 25.90
C LEU A 466 10.54 1.39 26.93
N THR A 467 11.28 1.35 28.03
CA THR A 467 11.46 2.50 28.91
C THR A 467 12.93 2.73 29.18
N PHE A 468 13.38 3.97 29.01
CA PHE A 468 14.77 4.40 29.19
C PHE A 468 14.92 5.12 30.53
N SER A 469 16.05 4.90 31.22
CA SER A 469 16.38 5.64 32.44
C SER A 469 17.89 5.74 32.69
N LEU A 470 18.27 6.77 33.44
CA LEU A 470 19.61 6.93 34.02
C LEU A 470 19.59 6.48 35.49
N LEU A 471 20.61 5.73 35.90
CA LEU A 471 20.77 5.19 37.25
C LEU A 471 21.89 5.85 38.07
#